data_AF-A0A7C7EQH2-F1
#
_entry.id   AF-A0A7C7EQH2-F1
#
_cell.length_a   1.000
_cell.length_b   1.000
_cell.length_c   1.000
_cell.angle_alpha   90.00
_cell.angle_beta   90.00
_cell.angle_gamma   90.00
#
_symmetry.space_group_name_H-M   'P 1'
#
loop_
_entity.id
_entity.type
_entity.pdbx_description
1 polymer ?
#
loop_
_entity_poly.entity_id
_entity_poly.type
_entity_poly.pdbx_seq_one_letter_code
_entity_poly.pdbx_strand_id
1 'polypeptide(L)' 'MEYGITPLPENPVVAMAYIPYQNNDKLYSAEHGIVVGSMFPVLNKPFSGCGGSRK' A
#
# COMPACT_ATOMS: atom_id res chain seq x y z
N MET A 1 15.01 -5.03 26.79
CA MET A 1 15.63 -3.69 26.65
C MET A 1 14.56 -2.77 26.11
N GLU A 2 13.97 -1.99 27.00
CA GLU A 2 13.00 -0.94 26.64
C GLU A 2 13.84 0.24 26.14
N TYR A 3 13.71 0.60 24.87
CA TYR A 3 14.65 1.52 24.20
C TYR A 3 14.60 2.97 24.68
N GLY A 4 13.87 3.30 25.76
CA GLY A 4 13.81 4.64 26.37
C GLY A 4 13.30 5.75 25.46
N ILE A 5 12.88 5.41 24.23
CA ILE A 5 12.34 6.31 23.23
C ILE A 5 10.84 6.07 23.12
N THR A 6 10.07 7.14 23.13
CA THR A 6 8.64 7.08 22.93
C THR A 6 8.35 6.73 21.46
N PRO A 7 7.33 5.89 21.15
CA PRO A 7 7.00 5.51 19.77
C PRO A 7 6.66 6.69 18.85
N LEU A 8 6.28 7.82 19.45
CA LEU A 8 5.94 9.06 18.77
C LEU A 8 6.71 10.22 19.41
N PRO A 9 6.99 11.30 18.66
CA PRO A 9 7.58 12.52 19.20
C PRO A 9 6.64 13.24 20.18
N GLU A 10 7.20 14.10 21.04
CA GLU A 10 6.46 14.87 22.07
C GLU A 10 5.31 15.70 21.49
N ASN A 11 5.49 16.23 20.28
CA ASN A 11 4.47 16.97 19.53
C ASN A 11 4.14 16.22 18.23
N PRO A 12 3.21 15.24 18.26
CA PRO A 12 2.83 14.52 17.06
C PRO A 12 2.05 15.44 16.11
N VAL A 13 2.47 15.50 14.85
CA VAL A 13 1.71 16.17 13.79
C VAL A 13 0.68 15.21 13.20
N VAL A 14 -0.51 15.72 12.87
CA VAL A 14 -1.53 14.92 12.18
C VAL A 14 -1.00 14.52 10.82
N ALA A 15 -0.72 13.22 10.64
CA ALA A 15 -0.39 12.67 9.35
C ALA A 15 -1.66 12.63 8.49
N MET A 16 -1.73 13.50 7.47
CA MET A 16 -2.73 13.38 6.42
C MET A 16 -2.26 12.28 5.47
N ALA A 17 -2.67 11.04 5.73
CA ALA A 17 -2.51 9.99 4.73
C ALA A 17 -3.38 10.37 3.53
N TYR A 18 -2.76 10.78 2.43
CA TYR A 18 -3.46 10.94 1.17
C TYR A 18 -3.90 9.55 0.71
N ILE A 19 -5.17 9.23 0.94
CA ILE A 19 -5.80 8.05 0.37
C ILE A 19 -6.44 8.53 -0.93
N PRO A 20 -5.89 8.17 -2.11
CA PRO A 20 -6.54 8.51 -3.37
C PRO A 20 -7.95 7.94 -3.38
N TYR A 21 -8.91 8.68 -3.93
CA TYR A 21 -10.27 8.18 -4.10
C TYR A 21 -10.25 6.86 -4.89
N GLN A 22 -10.65 5.77 -4.25
CA GLN A 22 -10.70 4.44 -4.86
C GLN A 22 -12.14 4.15 -5.28
N ASN A 23 -12.43 4.21 -6.58
CA ASN A 23 -13.71 3.76 -7.12
C ASN A 23 -13.81 2.23 -6.99
N ASN A 24 -14.90 1.75 -6.38
CA ASN A 24 -15.15 0.34 -6.09
C ASN A 24 -15.99 -0.36 -7.16
N ASP A 25 -15.93 0.07 -8.43
CA ASP A 25 -16.82 -0.42 -9.49
C ASP A 25 -16.76 -1.95 -9.64
N LYS A 26 -15.59 -2.56 -9.39
CA LYS A 26 -15.39 -4.01 -9.31
C LYS A 26 -14.32 -4.34 -8.27
N LEU A 27 -14.61 -5.32 -7.41
CA LEU A 27 -13.69 -5.87 -6.43
C LEU A 27 -13.57 -7.38 -6.63
N TYR A 28 -12.39 -7.93 -6.35
CA TYR A 28 -12.23 -9.37 -6.18
C TYR A 28 -12.89 -9.85 -4.88
N SER A 29 -13.13 -11.16 -4.77
CA SER A 29 -13.41 -11.77 -3.46
C SER A 29 -12.21 -11.61 -2.53
N ALA A 30 -12.44 -11.68 -1.22
CA ALA A 30 -11.35 -11.58 -0.24
C ALA A 30 -10.26 -12.66 -0.47
N GLU A 31 -10.68 -13.89 -0.74
CA GLU A 31 -9.79 -15.02 -1.02
C GLU A 31 -8.89 -14.75 -2.24
N HIS A 32 -9.48 -14.25 -3.33
CA HIS A 32 -8.73 -13.92 -4.54
C HIS A 32 -7.82 -12.70 -4.32
N GLY A 33 -8.30 -11.69 -3.60
CA GLY A 33 -7.53 -10.49 -3.26
C GLY A 33 -6.26 -10.81 -2.46
N ILE A 34 -6.33 -11.78 -1.53
CA ILE A 34 -5.16 -12.27 -0.79
C ILE A 34 -4.15 -12.93 -1.73
N VAL A 35 -4.61 -13.73 -2.69
CA VAL A 35 -3.73 -14.43 -3.64
C VAL A 35 -2.97 -13.46 -4.54
N VAL A 36 -3.64 -12.41 -5.04
CA VAL A 36 -3.03 -11.45 -5.98
C VAL A 36 -2.36 -10.24 -5.32
N GLY A 37 -2.56 -10.05 -4.01
CA GLY A 37 -2.00 -8.94 -3.24
C GLY A 37 -2.76 -7.61 -3.37
N SER A 38 -3.95 -7.61 -3.97
CA SER A 38 -4.84 -6.45 -4.04
C SER A 38 -6.30 -6.87 -4.28
N MET A 39 -7.26 -6.26 -3.58
CA MET A 39 -8.70 -6.46 -3.86
C MET A 39 -9.18 -5.72 -5.11
N PHE A 40 -8.38 -4.79 -5.64
CA PHE A 40 -8.75 -3.91 -6.74
C PHE A 40 -8.18 -4.45 -8.06
N PRO A 41 -9.02 -4.95 -8.98
CA PRO A 41 -8.56 -5.50 -10.26
C PRO A 41 -7.73 -4.51 -11.08
N VAL A 42 -8.06 -3.22 -11.00
CA VAL A 42 -7.31 -2.14 -11.70
C VAL A 42 -5.86 -2.01 -11.23
N LEU A 43 -5.54 -2.50 -10.03
CA LEU A 43 -4.18 -2.50 -9.47
C LEU A 43 -3.42 -3.80 -9.77
N ASN A 44 -4.10 -4.87 -10.19
CA ASN A 44 -3.49 -6.13 -10.60
C ASN A 44 -2.90 -6.03 -12.02
N LYS A 45 -1.79 -5.28 -12.13
CA LYS A 45 -1.08 -5.06 -13.40
C LYS A 45 0.05 -6.07 -13.56
N PRO A 46 0.32 -6.55 -14.79
CA PRO A 46 1.50 -7.38 -15.02
C PRO A 46 2.77 -6.65 -14.61
N PHE A 47 3.69 -7.36 -13.96
CA PHE A 47 4.98 -6.79 -13.59
C PHE A 47 5.81 -6.51 -14.84
N SER A 48 5.93 -5.23 -15.21
CA SER A 48 6.85 -4.76 -16.24
C SER A 48 8.11 -4.19 -15.58
N GLY A 49 8.84 -5.02 -14.83
CA GLY A 49 10.12 -4.60 -14.27
C GLY A 49 11.13 -4.35 -15.37
N CYS A 50 11.50 -3.08 -15.60
CA CYS A 50 12.72 -2.76 -16.33
C CYS A 50 13.90 -3.09 -15.40
N GLY A 51 14.28 -4.36 -15.30
CA GLY A 51 15.31 -4.85 -14.38
C GLY A 51 16.63 -4.10 -14.59
N GLY A 52 16.84 -3.01 -13.86
CA GLY A 52 18.06 -2.20 -13.80
C GLY A 52 18.70 -1.76 -15.12
N SER A 53 18.11 -2.07 -16.27
CA SER A 53 18.75 -1.90 -17.58
C SER A 53 18.52 -0.47 -18.03
N ARG A 54 19.31 0.44 -17.48
CA ARG A 54 19.67 1.66 -18.20
C ARG A 54 20.43 1.21 -19.45
N LYS A 55 19.80 1.33 -20.62
CA LYS A 55 20.53 1.58 -21.86
C LYS A 55 20.58 3.08 -22.06
#